data_AF-A6RFV1-F1
#
_entry.id   AF-A6RFV1-F1
#
_cell.length_a   1.000
_cell.length_b   1.000
_cell.length_c   1.000
_cell.angle_alpha   90.00
_cell.angle_beta   90.00
_cell.angle_gamma   90.00
#
_symmetry.space_group_name_H-M   'P 1'
#
loop_
_entity.id
_entity.type
_entity.pdbx_description
1 polymer ?
#
loop_
_entity_poly.entity_id
_entity_poly.type
_entity_poly.pdbx_seq_one_letter_code
_entity_poly.pdbx_strand_id
1 'polypeptide(L)' 'MKQVNDKEVNSQVAYYHPYKPFSDWPNVNDDKFEDVIHWMTNLDSQKQATAREVLEHPWFAGCELY' A
#
# COMPACT_ATOMS: atom_id res chain seq x y z
N MET A 1 3.14 33.60 -36.26
CA MET A 1 2.10 32.83 -35.57
C MET A 1 2.61 32.52 -34.17
N LYS A 2 1.91 32.96 -33.12
CA LYS A 2 2.20 32.55 -31.73
C LYS A 2 0.97 31.84 -31.19
N GLN A 3 1.08 30.53 -31.07
CA GLN A 3 0.40 29.68 -30.09
C GLN A 3 1.51 28.71 -29.66
N VAL A 4 1.71 28.45 -28.37
CA VAL A 4 0.76 27.71 -27.53
C VAL A 4 0.78 28.29 -26.12
N ASN A 5 -0.39 28.32 -25.49
CA ASN A 5 -0.55 28.63 -24.09
C ASN A 5 0.14 27.56 -23.24
N ASP A 6 1.24 27.91 -22.58
CA ASP A 6 1.78 27.14 -21.49
C ASP A 6 0.77 27.24 -20.34
N LYS A 7 -0.10 26.23 -20.24
CA LYS A 7 -0.96 26.07 -19.08
C LYS A 7 -0.05 26.00 -17.87
N GLU A 8 -0.17 27.01 -17.02
CA GLU A 8 0.42 27.07 -15.69
C GLU A 8 0.06 25.77 -14.94
N VAL A 9 1.00 24.83 -14.90
CA VAL A 9 0.92 23.65 -14.04
C VAL A 9 1.22 24.15 -12.63
N ASN A 10 0.18 24.61 -11.94
CA ASN A 10 0.22 24.80 -10.49
C ASN A 10 0.21 23.42 -9.84
N SER A 11 1.37 22.77 -9.81
CA SER A 11 1.67 21.73 -8.86
C SER A 11 2.14 22.42 -7.59
N GLN A 12 1.20 22.73 -6.68
CA GLN A 12 1.55 22.89 -5.27
C GLN A 12 2.58 21.83 -4.93
N VAL A 13 3.75 22.27 -4.47
CA VAL A 13 4.95 21.46 -4.26
C VAL A 13 4.64 20.35 -3.26
N ALA A 14 4.05 19.26 -3.73
CA ALA A 14 3.98 18.03 -3.00
C ALA A 14 5.43 17.62 -2.80
N TYR A 15 5.89 17.62 -1.55
CA TYR A 15 7.21 17.13 -1.21
C TYR A 15 7.37 15.76 -1.87
N TYR A 16 8.29 15.65 -2.83
CA TYR A 16 8.58 14.38 -3.46
C TYR A 16 9.22 13.49 -2.40
N HIS A 17 8.48 12.49 -1.95
CA HIS A 17 9.00 11.46 -1.06
C HIS A 17 9.54 10.34 -1.95
N PRO A 18 10.83 9.98 -1.83
CA PRO A 18 11.38 8.82 -2.53
C PRO A 18 10.53 7.59 -2.23
N TYR A 19 10.23 6.81 -3.26
CA TYR A 19 9.50 5.55 -3.07
C TYR A 19 10.29 4.64 -2.13
N LYS A 20 9.57 4.04 -1.18
CA LYS A 20 10.09 3.07 -0.24
C LYS A 20 9.16 1.85 -0.22
N PRO A 21 9.67 0.62 -0.44
CA PRO A 21 8.90 -0.60 -0.27
C PRO A 21 8.21 -0.65 1.10
N PHE A 22 7.07 -1.31 1.19
CA PHE A 22 6.27 -1.35 2.43
C PHE A 22 7.08 -1.88 3.62
N SER A 23 7.84 -2.96 3.44
CA SER A 23 8.76 -3.56 4.44
C SER A 23 9.77 -2.59 5.02
N ASP A 24 10.15 -1.58 4.25
CA ASP A 24 11.16 -0.63 4.68
C ASP A 24 10.55 0.53 5.50
N TRP A 25 9.23 0.62 5.65
CA TRP A 25 8.60 1.74 6.36
C TRP A 25 8.96 1.73 7.84
N PRO A 26 9.33 2.88 8.44
CA PRO A 26 9.87 2.95 9.81
C PRO A 26 8.88 2.51 10.90
N ASN A 27 7.59 2.43 10.57
CA ASN A 27 6.52 2.08 11.50
C ASN A 27 5.98 0.66 11.29
N VAL A 28 6.54 -0.10 10.34
CA VAL A 28 6.23 -1.51 10.15
C VAL A 28 7.18 -2.30 11.03
N ASN A 29 6.68 -2.76 12.18
CA ASN A 29 7.48 -3.48 13.20
C ASN A 29 6.82 -4.79 13.66
N ASP A 30 5.70 -5.16 13.05
CA ASP A 30 4.98 -6.40 13.30
C ASP A 30 5.09 -7.27 12.04
N ASP A 31 5.93 -8.30 12.13
CA ASP A 31 6.18 -9.24 11.03
C ASP A 31 4.87 -9.87 10.51
N LYS A 32 3.90 -10.12 11.40
CA LYS A 32 2.60 -10.71 11.00
C LYS A 32 1.74 -9.69 10.27
N PHE A 33 1.82 -8.41 10.65
CA PHE A 33 1.13 -7.36 9.94
C PHE A 33 1.70 -7.21 8.53
N GLU A 34 3.02 -7.19 8.42
CA GLU A 34 3.71 -7.12 7.13
C GLU A 34 3.31 -8.27 6.21
N ASP A 35 3.29 -9.49 6.73
CA ASP A 35 2.87 -10.69 5.99
C ASP A 35 1.42 -10.59 5.47
N VAL A 36 0.48 -10.09 6.29
CA VAL A 36 -0.92 -9.86 5.84
C VAL A 36 -0.95 -8.91 4.65
N ILE A 37 -0.25 -7.77 4.75
CA ILE A 37 -0.25 -6.78 3.69
C ILE A 37 0.34 -7.37 2.41
N HIS A 38 1.43 -8.12 2.49
CA HIS A 38 1.99 -8.82 1.33
C HIS A 38 1.02 -9.82 0.70
N TRP A 39 0.25 -10.55 1.52
CA TRP A 39 -0.80 -11.45 1.03
C TRP A 39 -1.93 -10.72 0.30
N MET A 40 -2.35 -9.57 0.84
CA MET A 40 -3.42 -8.74 0.28
C MET A 40 -2.98 -7.94 -0.94
N THR A 41 -1.71 -7.54 -1.03
CA THR A 41 -1.17 -6.69 -2.10
C THR A 41 -0.28 -7.46 -3.06
N ASN A 42 -0.45 -8.78 -3.15
CA ASN A 42 0.27 -9.58 -4.12
C ASN A 42 -0.05 -9.09 -5.54
N LEU A 43 0.98 -8.77 -6.33
CA LEU A 43 0.83 -8.30 -7.71
C LEU A 43 0.26 -9.38 -8.63
N ASP A 44 0.47 -10.65 -8.29
CA ASP A 44 -0.13 -11.78 -8.99
C ASP A 44 -1.53 -12.02 -8.42
N SER A 45 -2.57 -11.65 -9.18
CA SER A 45 -3.97 -11.76 -8.75
C SER A 45 -4.41 -13.20 -8.49
N GLN A 46 -3.74 -14.20 -9.06
CA GLN A 46 -4.02 -15.62 -8.77
C GLN A 46 -3.42 -16.08 -7.43
N LYS A 47 -2.47 -15.30 -6.90
CA LYS A 47 -1.81 -15.53 -5.60
C LYS A 47 -2.23 -14.51 -4.54
N GLN A 48 -3.13 -13.59 -4.90
CA GLN A 48 -3.72 -12.64 -3.96
C GLN A 48 -4.70 -13.41 -3.07
N ALA A 49 -4.49 -13.35 -1.77
CA ALA A 49 -5.34 -14.04 -0.82
C ALA A 49 -6.76 -13.45 -0.85
N THR A 50 -7.76 -14.32 -0.78
CA THR A 50 -9.15 -13.91 -0.62
C THR A 50 -9.38 -13.30 0.75
N ALA A 51 -10.42 -12.47 0.89
CA ALA A 51 -10.77 -11.88 2.19
C ALA A 51 -10.96 -12.95 3.28
N ARG A 52 -11.50 -14.13 2.93
CA ARG A 52 -11.66 -15.24 3.86
C ARG A 52 -10.31 -15.78 4.34
N GLU A 53 -9.38 -16.04 3.43
CA GLU A 53 -8.04 -16.54 3.76
C GLU A 53 -7.27 -15.51 4.61
N VAL A 54 -7.38 -14.22 4.26
CA VAL A 54 -6.76 -13.14 5.03
C VAL A 54 -7.27 -13.11 6.47
N LEU A 55 -8.57 -13.30 6.70
CA LEU A 55 -9.15 -13.35 8.04
C LEU A 55 -8.69 -14.56 8.87
N GLU A 56 -8.20 -15.63 8.22
CA GLU A 56 -7.60 -16.77 8.89
C GLU A 56 -6.13 -16.51 9.31
N HIS A 57 -5.54 -15.37 8.93
CA HIS A 57 -4.15 -15.04 9.23
C HIS A 57 -3.91 -14.81 10.74
N PRO A 58 -2.77 -15.26 11.31
CA PRO A 58 -2.43 -15.08 12.72
C PRO A 58 -2.40 -13.64 13.23
N TRP A 59 -2.34 -12.66 12.33
CA TRP A 59 -2.44 -11.24 12.70
C TRP A 59 -3.83 -10.87 13.24
N PHE A 60 -4.89 -11.52 12.73
CA PHE A 60 -6.25 -11.35 13.22
C PHE A 60 -6.56 -12.23 14.45
N ALA A 61 -5.62 -13.06 14.91
CA ALA A 61 -5.82 -13.90 16.08
C ALA A 61 -6.00 -13.02 17.34
N GLY A 62 -7.22 -12.98 17.88
CA GLY A 62 -7.59 -12.13 19.02
C GLY A 62 -8.30 -10.84 18.64
N CYS A 63 -8.55 -10.58 17.36
CA CYS A 63 -9.54 -9.59 16.94
C CYS A 63 -10.94 -10.18 17.13
N GLU A 64 -11.69 -9.68 18.12
CA GLU A 64 -13.11 -10.02 18.22
C GLU A 64 -13.86 -9.34 17.07
N LEU A 65 -14.24 -10.14 16.06
CA LEU A 65 -15.14 -9.72 14.98
C LEU A 65 -16.55 -9.69 15.55
N TYR A 66 -17.01 -8.52 15.99
CA TYR A 66 -18.38 -8.27 16.45
C TYR A 66 -19.37 -8.14 15.29
#